data_AF-A0A7G9QMB8-F1
#
_entry.id   AF-A0A7G9QMB8-F1
#
_cell.length_a   1.000
_cell.length_b   1.000
_cell.length_c   1.000
_cell.angle_alpha   90.00
_cell.angle_beta   90.00
_cell.angle_gamma   90.00
#
_symmetry.space_group_name_H-M   'P 1'
#
loop_
_entity.id
_entity.type
_entity.pdbx_description
1 polymer ?
#
loop_
_entity_poly.entity_id
_entity_poly.type
_entity_poly.pdbx_seq_one_letter_code
_entity_poly.pdbx_strand_id
1 'polypeptide(L)'
;MAKTLEQGFDTFISWLIPLKTEHDKAASHKDSVQRCLKNSHECTRMFETGSFGAGTGVRHFSDTDYFAVIPTRNLKENSATSLTIIKETLQNSFPRTEGIAVRSPAVKIPFGTYASETMEITPCDSNGVVKTAYGNFNQYQIANGENGWKNSSPSAHNAYVSYHDKRLSGKLKPLIQLVKAWKYYNDVPLTSFYLELRVTRYAESETSIVYDIDLYRFFKYLNDYDIPSVNDPLGITGRITGTSTSLKRETALSKVRADFKRAEAAYTARSSDLDLCFEKWNMFFNYEFPSR
;
A
#
# COMPACT_ATOMS: atom_id res chain seq x y z
N MET A 1 -10.71 -27.17 -2.92
CA MET A 1 -9.84 -27.92 -3.83
C MET A 1 -9.97 -27.33 -5.22
N ALA A 2 -8.99 -26.52 -5.60
CA ALA A 2 -8.94 -25.80 -6.88
C ALA A 2 -8.42 -26.73 -7.98
N LYS A 3 -9.13 -26.86 -9.10
CA LYS A 3 -8.77 -27.82 -10.16
C LYS A 3 -7.69 -27.28 -11.10
N THR A 4 -7.57 -25.97 -11.24
CA THR A 4 -6.61 -25.28 -12.11
C THR A 4 -5.87 -24.17 -11.35
N LEU A 5 -4.70 -23.74 -11.85
CA LEU A 5 -3.98 -22.60 -11.26
C LEU A 5 -4.82 -21.33 -11.25
N GLU A 6 -5.53 -21.06 -12.33
CA GLU A 6 -6.43 -19.90 -12.43
C GLU A 6 -7.48 -19.92 -11.32
N GLN A 7 -8.15 -21.06 -11.11
CA GLN A 7 -9.09 -21.22 -9.99
C GLN A 7 -8.43 -21.04 -8.62
N GLY A 8 -7.19 -21.51 -8.45
CA GLY A 8 -6.42 -21.33 -7.22
C GLY A 8 -6.16 -19.86 -6.93
N PHE A 9 -5.64 -19.11 -7.90
CA PHE A 9 -5.41 -17.67 -7.76
C PHE A 9 -6.69 -16.87 -7.60
N ASP A 10 -7.75 -17.16 -8.35
CA ASP A 10 -9.04 -16.46 -8.22
C ASP A 10 -9.67 -16.69 -6.83
N THR A 11 -9.59 -17.93 -6.33
CA THR A 11 -10.02 -18.25 -4.96
C THR A 11 -9.21 -17.46 -3.95
N PHE A 12 -7.88 -17.44 -4.09
CA PHE A 12 -7.01 -16.71 -3.18
C PHE A 12 -7.29 -15.20 -3.20
N ILE A 13 -7.42 -14.60 -4.37
CA ILE A 13 -7.77 -13.18 -4.54
C ILE A 13 -9.08 -12.86 -3.80
N SER A 14 -10.09 -13.74 -3.87
CA SER A 14 -11.36 -13.55 -3.14
C SER A 14 -11.20 -13.50 -1.61
N TRP A 15 -10.16 -14.15 -1.07
CA TRP A 15 -9.81 -14.11 0.35
C TRP A 15 -9.08 -12.82 0.72
N LEU A 16 -8.33 -12.24 -0.22
CA LEU A 16 -7.56 -11.01 -0.02
C LEU A 16 -8.40 -9.74 -0.11
N ILE A 17 -9.52 -9.75 -0.83
CA ILE A 17 -10.38 -8.57 -0.98
C ILE A 17 -10.92 -8.16 0.40
N PRO A 18 -10.68 -6.90 0.84
CA PRO A 18 -11.22 -6.41 2.10
C PRO A 18 -12.74 -6.46 2.14
N LEU A 19 -13.30 -6.77 3.31
CA LEU A 19 -14.75 -6.79 3.49
C LEU A 19 -15.27 -5.35 3.63
N LYS A 20 -16.51 -5.11 3.19
CA LYS A 20 -17.15 -3.79 3.36
C LYS A 20 -17.18 -3.35 4.82
N THR A 21 -17.43 -4.29 5.73
CA THR A 21 -17.54 -4.03 7.18
C THR A 21 -16.20 -3.87 7.88
N GLU A 22 -15.10 -4.18 7.20
CA GLU A 22 -13.79 -4.29 7.83
C GLU A 22 -13.25 -2.94 8.32
N HIS A 23 -13.74 -1.86 7.71
CA HIS A 23 -13.35 -0.49 8.04
C HIS A 23 -14.45 0.24 8.81
N ASP A 24 -15.55 -0.44 9.17
CA ASP A 24 -16.68 0.20 9.84
C ASP A 24 -16.26 0.88 11.13
N LYS A 25 -15.31 0.30 11.89
CA LYS A 25 -14.77 0.94 13.10
C LYS A 25 -14.05 2.23 12.77
N ALA A 26 -13.07 2.21 11.85
CA ALA A 26 -12.35 3.42 11.44
C ALA A 26 -13.32 4.46 10.86
N ALA A 27 -14.24 4.05 9.99
CA ALA A 27 -15.27 4.90 9.42
C ALA A 27 -16.20 5.53 10.48
N SER A 28 -16.58 4.77 11.52
CA SER A 28 -17.42 5.28 12.61
C SER A 28 -16.75 6.39 13.44
N HIS A 29 -15.42 6.40 13.49
CA HIS A 29 -14.65 7.44 14.17
C HIS A 29 -14.28 8.64 13.28
N LYS A 30 -14.42 8.51 11.95
CA LYS A 30 -14.03 9.53 10.96
C LYS A 30 -14.58 10.92 11.29
N ASP A 31 -15.88 11.02 11.56
CA ASP A 31 -16.52 12.31 11.81
C ASP A 31 -16.04 12.97 13.11
N SER A 32 -15.73 12.16 14.13
CA SER A 32 -15.18 12.64 15.40
C SER A 32 -13.74 13.13 15.23
N VAL A 33 -12.91 12.40 14.47
CA VAL A 33 -11.54 12.81 14.13
C VAL A 33 -11.55 14.08 13.30
N GLN A 34 -12.39 14.16 12.28
CA GLN A 34 -12.53 15.36 11.44
C GLN A 34 -12.97 16.57 12.26
N ARG A 35 -13.94 16.41 13.17
CA ARG A 35 -14.41 17.49 14.05
C ARG A 35 -13.30 17.99 14.98
N CYS A 36 -12.55 17.07 15.59
CA CYS A 36 -11.38 17.39 16.41
C CYS A 36 -10.37 18.25 15.63
N LEU A 37 -9.95 17.79 14.45
CA LEU A 37 -8.94 18.50 13.64
C LEU A 37 -9.47 19.81 13.05
N LYS A 38 -10.77 19.89 12.73
CA LYS A 38 -11.41 21.13 12.29
C LYS A 38 -11.35 22.20 13.38
N ASN A 39 -11.65 21.83 14.62
CA ASN A 39 -11.70 22.77 15.74
C ASN A 39 -10.31 23.22 16.21
N SER A 40 -9.33 22.32 16.21
CA SER A 40 -8.00 22.60 16.77
C SER A 40 -6.96 23.08 15.75
N HIS A 41 -7.13 22.72 14.47
CA HIS A 41 -6.12 22.94 13.42
C HIS A 41 -6.71 23.58 12.14
N GLU A 42 -7.99 23.95 12.14
CA GLU A 42 -8.69 24.44 10.94
C GLU A 42 -8.61 23.46 9.76
N CYS A 43 -8.66 22.15 10.04
CA CYS A 43 -8.74 21.12 9.00
C CYS A 43 -9.96 21.40 8.11
N THR A 44 -9.70 21.76 6.85
CA THR A 44 -10.71 22.19 5.88
C THR A 44 -11.40 21.02 5.20
N ARG A 45 -10.69 19.89 5.07
CA ARG A 45 -11.18 18.68 4.42
C ARG A 45 -10.44 17.46 4.93
N MET A 46 -11.17 16.37 5.17
CA MET A 46 -10.59 15.07 5.44
C MET A 46 -11.15 14.06 4.44
N PHE A 47 -10.28 13.31 3.77
CA PHE A 47 -10.69 12.36 2.73
C PHE A 47 -9.80 11.13 2.72
N GLU A 48 -10.39 9.99 2.38
CA GLU A 48 -9.70 8.71 2.35
C GLU A 48 -8.73 8.66 1.17
N THR A 49 -7.58 8.03 1.41
CA THR A 49 -6.49 7.82 0.46
C THR A 49 -6.00 6.38 0.58
N GLY A 50 -4.83 6.08 0.02
CA GLY A 50 -4.21 4.77 0.21
C GLY A 50 -4.90 3.65 -0.56
N SER A 51 -4.64 2.42 -0.10
CA SER A 51 -4.88 1.23 -0.90
C SER A 51 -6.36 0.80 -1.01
N PHE A 52 -7.21 1.25 -0.09
CA PHE A 52 -8.64 0.97 -0.13
C PHE A 52 -9.35 1.67 -1.27
N GLY A 53 -9.27 3.01 -1.31
CA GLY A 53 -9.79 3.80 -2.43
C GLY A 53 -9.13 3.47 -3.78
N ALA A 54 -7.94 2.86 -3.78
CA ALA A 54 -7.26 2.39 -4.98
C ALA A 54 -7.71 0.99 -5.44
N GLY A 55 -8.41 0.22 -4.61
CA GLY A 55 -8.79 -1.17 -4.89
C GLY A 55 -7.60 -2.15 -4.83
N THR A 56 -6.56 -1.82 -4.06
CA THR A 56 -5.33 -2.61 -3.87
C THR A 56 -5.14 -3.05 -2.41
N GLY A 57 -6.12 -2.79 -1.53
CA GLY A 57 -6.11 -3.21 -0.14
C GLY A 57 -6.09 -4.73 0.02
N VAL A 58 -5.49 -5.20 1.12
CA VAL A 58 -5.45 -6.62 1.51
C VAL A 58 -6.16 -6.76 2.85
N ARG A 59 -7.14 -7.67 2.91
CA ARG A 59 -7.95 -7.99 4.09
C ARG A 59 -7.07 -8.20 5.32
N HIS A 60 -7.45 -7.60 6.43
CA HIS A 60 -6.84 -7.59 7.76
C HIS A 60 -5.48 -6.90 7.89
N PHE A 61 -4.85 -6.54 6.77
CA PHE A 61 -3.48 -5.99 6.75
C PHE A 61 -3.37 -4.55 6.29
N SER A 62 -4.25 -4.10 5.38
CA SER A 62 -4.26 -2.71 4.94
C SER A 62 -5.03 -1.85 5.94
N ASP A 63 -4.48 -0.70 6.27
CA ASP A 63 -5.00 0.33 7.17
C ASP A 63 -5.75 1.45 6.42
N THR A 64 -6.55 2.22 7.16
CA THR A 64 -7.38 3.28 6.56
C THR A 64 -6.64 4.61 6.57
N ASP A 65 -6.09 5.00 5.42
CA ASP A 65 -5.35 6.25 5.25
C ASP A 65 -6.27 7.44 4.98
N TYR A 66 -6.09 8.54 5.72
CA TYR A 66 -6.76 9.80 5.46
C TYR A 66 -5.77 10.94 5.31
N PHE A 67 -6.00 11.79 4.32
CA PHE A 67 -5.40 13.11 4.28
C PHE A 67 -6.28 14.09 5.05
N ALA A 68 -5.68 14.81 6.00
CA ALA A 68 -6.28 15.93 6.71
C ALA A 68 -5.69 17.24 6.17
N VAL A 69 -6.49 17.99 5.41
CA VAL A 69 -6.06 19.24 4.77
C VAL A 69 -6.06 20.37 5.79
N ILE A 70 -4.89 20.68 6.31
CA ILE A 70 -4.61 21.70 7.32
C ILE A 70 -3.79 22.81 6.65
N PRO A 71 -4.25 24.08 6.67
CA PRO A 71 -3.52 25.19 6.06
C PRO A 71 -2.09 25.31 6.61
N THR A 72 -1.13 25.64 5.75
CA THR A 72 0.30 25.76 6.10
C THR A 72 0.56 26.64 7.33
N ARG A 73 -0.23 27.70 7.56
CA ARG A 73 -0.15 28.57 8.75
C ARG A 73 -0.32 27.83 10.09
N ASN A 74 -1.01 26.69 10.08
CA ASN A 74 -1.26 25.84 11.25
C ASN A 74 -0.32 24.63 11.29
N LEU A 75 0.51 24.46 10.27
CA LEU A 75 1.60 23.49 10.23
C LEU A 75 2.91 24.19 10.57
N LYS A 76 3.87 23.42 11.08
CA LYS A 76 5.22 23.90 11.39
C LYS A 76 6.15 23.53 10.24
N GLU A 77 7.17 24.37 10.04
CA GLU A 77 8.24 24.09 9.07
C GLU A 77 8.86 22.72 9.32
N ASN A 78 9.15 22.40 10.59
CA ASN A 78 9.48 21.06 11.01
C ASN A 78 8.24 20.15 11.00
N SER A 79 8.18 19.22 10.05
CA SER A 79 7.04 18.33 9.87
C SER A 79 6.83 17.38 11.06
N ALA A 80 7.92 16.96 11.73
CA ALA A 80 7.83 16.07 12.89
C ALA A 80 7.17 16.78 14.08
N THR A 81 7.46 18.07 14.28
CA THR A 81 6.75 18.90 15.26
C THR A 81 5.26 18.97 14.98
N SER A 82 4.86 19.15 13.71
CA SER A 82 3.45 19.15 13.32
C SER A 82 2.76 17.82 13.64
N LEU A 83 3.42 16.69 13.34
CA LEU A 83 2.90 15.35 13.64
C LEU A 83 2.74 15.14 15.16
N THR A 84 3.70 15.58 15.97
CA THR A 84 3.59 15.49 17.43
C THR A 84 2.43 16.30 17.97
N ILE A 85 2.26 17.56 17.54
CA ILE A 85 1.15 18.42 17.96
C ILE A 85 -0.21 17.77 17.61
N ILE A 86 -0.33 17.23 16.40
CA ILE A 86 -1.56 16.57 15.94
C ILE A 86 -1.80 15.27 16.71
N LYS A 87 -0.76 14.48 17.00
CA LYS A 87 -0.85 13.31 17.87
C LYS A 87 -1.38 13.68 19.25
N GLU A 88 -0.85 14.71 19.89
CA GLU A 88 -1.33 15.10 21.23
C GLU A 88 -2.76 15.63 21.19
N THR A 89 -3.13 16.36 20.14
CA THR A 89 -4.52 16.82 19.93
C THR A 89 -5.49 15.64 19.83
N LEU A 90 -5.13 14.62 19.05
CA LEU A 90 -5.93 13.41 18.88
C LEU A 90 -5.97 12.61 20.19
N GLN A 91 -4.85 12.47 20.90
CA GLN A 91 -4.79 11.77 22.18
C GLN A 91 -5.71 12.41 23.23
N ASN A 92 -5.76 13.74 23.28
CA ASN A 92 -6.67 14.46 24.17
C ASN A 92 -8.14 14.25 23.82
N SER A 93 -8.45 14.07 22.53
CA SER A 93 -9.82 13.83 22.06
C SER A 93 -10.26 12.37 22.22
N PHE A 94 -9.31 11.44 22.24
CA PHE A 94 -9.54 10.01 22.39
C PHE A 94 -8.71 9.44 23.56
N PRO A 95 -8.96 9.88 24.81
CA PRO A 95 -8.11 9.52 25.96
C PRO A 95 -8.15 8.03 26.33
N ARG A 96 -9.17 7.29 25.86
CA ARG A 96 -9.30 5.84 26.06
C ARG A 96 -8.66 5.02 24.93
N THR A 97 -8.21 5.66 23.86
CA THR A 97 -7.51 4.99 22.76
C THR A 97 -6.02 5.03 23.08
N GLU A 98 -5.51 3.90 23.56
CA GLU A 98 -4.08 3.73 23.82
C GLU A 98 -3.29 3.59 22.51
N GLY A 99 -1.99 3.91 22.54
CA GLY A 99 -1.10 3.65 21.40
C GLY A 99 -1.24 4.60 20.21
N ILE A 100 -1.91 5.76 20.37
CA ILE A 100 -1.87 6.82 19.35
C ILE A 100 -0.43 7.32 19.23
N ALA A 101 0.14 7.21 18.03
CA ALA A 101 1.56 7.42 17.82
C ALA A 101 1.86 8.09 16.48
N VAL A 102 2.94 8.86 16.46
CA VAL A 102 3.51 9.34 15.20
C VAL A 102 4.11 8.15 14.44
N ARG A 103 3.66 7.98 13.20
CA ARG A 103 4.15 7.03 12.21
C ARG A 103 4.28 7.77 10.89
N SER A 104 5.36 8.55 10.76
CA SER A 104 5.56 9.44 9.62
C SER A 104 5.34 8.71 8.29
N PRO A 105 4.53 9.25 7.36
CA PRO A 105 4.05 10.64 7.30
C PRO A 105 2.78 10.95 8.11
N ALA A 106 2.25 10.00 8.88
CA ALA A 106 0.95 10.08 9.53
C ALA A 106 1.01 10.03 11.06
N VAL A 107 -0.16 10.24 11.67
CA VAL A 107 -0.46 9.86 13.05
C VAL A 107 -1.38 8.65 13.00
N LYS A 108 -0.93 7.55 13.61
CA LYS A 108 -1.67 6.30 13.71
C LYS A 108 -2.62 6.34 14.91
N ILE A 109 -3.88 5.94 14.68
CA ILE A 109 -4.94 5.82 15.69
C ILE A 109 -5.50 4.38 15.66
N PRO A 110 -5.16 3.53 16.64
CA PRO A 110 -5.59 2.13 16.66
C PRO A 110 -6.99 1.99 17.28
N PHE A 111 -8.05 2.31 16.53
CA PHE A 111 -9.43 2.19 17.04
C PHE A 111 -9.90 0.75 17.27
N GLY A 112 -9.17 -0.24 16.75
CA GLY A 112 -9.50 -1.65 16.92
C GLY A 112 -8.28 -2.56 16.97
N THR A 113 -8.52 -3.85 16.84
CA THR A 113 -7.54 -4.92 17.00
C THR A 113 -6.79 -5.21 15.70
N TYR A 114 -7.49 -5.14 14.56
CA TYR A 114 -6.90 -5.40 13.24
C TYR A 114 -6.29 -4.14 12.63
N ALA A 115 -5.33 -4.32 11.71
CA ALA A 115 -4.74 -3.19 11.00
C ALA A 115 -5.80 -2.42 10.19
N SER A 116 -6.82 -3.09 9.65
CA SER A 116 -7.95 -2.48 8.98
C SER A 116 -8.79 -1.55 9.85
N GLU A 117 -8.79 -1.77 11.16
CA GLU A 117 -9.48 -0.92 12.14
C GLU A 117 -8.60 0.26 12.61
N THR A 118 -7.34 0.32 12.15
CA THR A 118 -6.45 1.45 12.37
C THR A 118 -6.75 2.56 11.37
N MET A 119 -6.79 3.80 11.87
CA MET A 119 -6.84 5.01 11.05
C MET A 119 -5.47 5.70 11.05
N GLU A 120 -4.95 6.03 9.88
CA GLU A 120 -3.76 6.87 9.74
C GLU A 120 -4.16 8.25 9.23
N ILE A 121 -3.89 9.29 10.03
CA ILE A 121 -4.12 10.68 9.63
C ILE A 121 -2.82 11.31 9.15
N THR A 122 -2.73 11.58 7.86
CA THR A 122 -1.62 12.33 7.25
C THR A 122 -2.00 13.81 7.16
N PRO A 123 -1.39 14.69 7.98
CA PRO A 123 -1.56 16.13 7.84
C PRO A 123 -0.96 16.59 6.52
N CYS A 124 -1.68 17.44 5.80
CA CYS A 124 -1.23 17.95 4.52
C CYS A 124 -1.78 19.34 4.24
N ASP A 125 -1.13 20.10 3.37
CA ASP A 125 -1.72 21.27 2.73
C ASP A 125 -1.72 21.09 1.21
N SER A 126 -2.70 21.68 0.53
CA SER A 126 -2.72 21.67 -0.93
C SER A 126 -1.78 22.74 -1.47
N ASN A 127 -0.88 22.36 -2.38
CA ASN A 127 0.11 23.27 -2.96
C ASN A 127 -0.02 23.38 -4.50
N GLY A 128 -1.20 23.07 -5.04
CA GLY A 128 -1.53 23.27 -6.44
C GLY A 128 -2.11 22.01 -7.10
N VAL A 129 -1.89 21.90 -8.41
CA VAL A 129 -2.42 20.84 -9.27
C VAL A 129 -1.28 20.24 -10.07
N VAL A 130 -1.18 18.91 -10.08
CA VAL A 130 -0.33 18.16 -11.01
C VAL A 130 -1.11 17.84 -12.28
N LYS A 131 -0.52 18.13 -13.44
CA LYS A 131 -1.07 17.75 -14.75
C LYS A 131 -0.35 16.50 -15.24
N THR A 132 -1.12 15.46 -15.55
CA THR A 132 -0.59 14.17 -15.99
C THR A 132 -1.30 13.72 -17.27
N ALA A 133 -0.78 12.69 -17.94
CA ALA A 133 -1.48 12.03 -19.04
C ALA A 133 -2.83 11.40 -18.61
N TYR A 134 -3.06 11.25 -17.31
CA TYR A 134 -4.26 10.61 -16.73
C TYR A 134 -5.26 11.62 -16.18
N GLY A 135 -4.97 12.93 -16.30
CA GLY A 135 -5.81 14.01 -15.80
C GLY A 135 -5.08 15.01 -14.91
N ASN A 136 -5.86 15.93 -14.34
CA ASN A 136 -5.40 16.99 -13.45
C ASN A 136 -5.84 16.67 -12.02
N PHE A 137 -4.89 16.65 -11.09
CA PHE A 137 -5.15 16.22 -9.71
C PHE A 137 -4.54 17.21 -8.73
N ASN A 138 -5.17 17.37 -7.56
CA ASN A 138 -4.60 18.20 -6.51
C ASN A 138 -3.27 17.61 -6.03
N GLN A 139 -2.30 18.48 -5.82
CA GLN A 139 -1.03 18.17 -5.18
C GLN A 139 -1.07 18.64 -3.73
N TYR A 140 -0.44 17.86 -2.88
CA TYR A 140 -0.34 18.10 -1.44
C TYR A 140 1.11 18.04 -0.98
N GLN A 141 1.41 18.68 0.15
CA GLN A 141 2.63 18.45 0.90
C GLN A 141 2.35 17.61 2.14
N ILE A 142 3.12 16.54 2.33
CA ILE A 142 3.07 15.66 3.51
C ILE A 142 4.46 15.57 4.15
N ALA A 143 4.54 15.14 5.40
CA ALA A 143 5.83 14.93 6.06
C ALA A 143 6.72 13.95 5.26
N ASN A 144 8.01 14.24 5.15
CA ASN A 144 8.96 13.42 4.40
C ASN A 144 9.66 12.33 5.24
N GLY A 145 9.53 12.39 6.57
CA GLY A 145 10.23 11.48 7.52
C GLY A 145 11.58 12.00 8.02
N GLU A 146 12.04 13.14 7.49
CA GLU A 146 13.33 13.79 7.73
C GLU A 146 13.11 15.26 8.15
N ASN A 147 12.08 15.50 8.97
CA ASN A 147 11.67 16.81 9.48
C ASN A 147 11.20 17.83 8.42
N GLY A 148 11.10 17.45 7.15
CA GLY A 148 10.66 18.31 6.06
C GLY A 148 9.35 17.85 5.41
N TRP A 149 9.00 18.52 4.32
CA TRP A 149 7.78 18.26 3.56
C TRP A 149 8.13 17.75 2.16
N LYS A 150 7.30 16.85 1.61
CA LYS A 150 7.42 16.34 0.24
C LYS A 150 6.07 16.37 -0.47
N ASN A 151 6.11 16.48 -1.79
CA ASN A 151 4.90 16.45 -2.60
C ASN A 151 4.28 15.04 -2.64
N SER A 152 2.95 14.99 -2.69
CA SER A 152 2.15 13.78 -2.84
C SER A 152 0.85 14.09 -3.59
N SER A 153 0.36 13.13 -4.38
CA SER A 153 -0.96 13.21 -5.00
C SER A 153 -1.56 11.80 -5.13
N PRO A 154 -2.21 11.30 -4.07
CA PRO A 154 -2.81 9.97 -4.08
C PRO A 154 -3.77 9.75 -5.26
N SER A 155 -4.53 10.78 -5.64
CA SER A 155 -5.46 10.71 -6.78
C SER A 155 -4.75 10.53 -8.12
N ALA A 156 -3.59 11.19 -8.32
CA ALA A 156 -2.82 11.03 -9.55
C ALA A 156 -2.22 9.63 -9.66
N HIS A 157 -1.65 9.10 -8.57
CA HIS A 157 -1.12 7.73 -8.54
C HIS A 157 -2.24 6.70 -8.73
N ASN A 158 -3.42 6.89 -8.13
CA ASN A 158 -4.57 6.00 -8.34
C ASN A 158 -5.06 6.03 -9.80
N ALA A 159 -5.07 7.20 -10.45
CA ALA A 159 -5.43 7.32 -11.86
C ALA A 159 -4.43 6.57 -12.77
N TYR A 160 -3.14 6.66 -12.47
CA TYR A 160 -2.09 5.89 -13.15
C TYR A 160 -2.31 4.37 -13.02
N VAL A 161 -2.51 3.87 -11.80
CA VAL A 161 -2.81 2.44 -11.56
C VAL A 161 -4.09 2.02 -12.27
N SER A 162 -5.16 2.80 -12.14
CA SER A 162 -6.48 2.49 -12.73
C SER A 162 -6.46 2.49 -14.26
N TYR A 163 -5.64 3.34 -14.89
CA TYR A 163 -5.44 3.32 -16.33
C TYR A 163 -4.84 1.99 -16.80
N HIS A 164 -3.74 1.56 -16.17
CA HIS A 164 -3.08 0.29 -16.52
C HIS A 164 -3.93 -0.93 -16.17
N ASP A 165 -4.67 -0.87 -15.07
CA ASP A 165 -5.60 -1.92 -14.68
C ASP A 165 -6.72 -2.10 -15.72
N LYS A 166 -7.33 -1.00 -16.17
CA LYS A 166 -8.32 -1.04 -17.26
C LYS A 166 -7.72 -1.61 -18.55
N ARG A 167 -6.49 -1.22 -18.89
CA ARG A 167 -5.78 -1.71 -20.08
C ARG A 167 -5.52 -3.23 -20.01
N LEU A 168 -5.36 -3.77 -18.80
CA LEU A 168 -5.07 -5.18 -18.52
C LEU A 168 -6.31 -5.94 -18.03
N SER A 169 -7.50 -5.51 -18.43
CA SER A 169 -8.77 -6.18 -18.14
C SER A 169 -9.03 -6.41 -16.65
N GLY A 170 -8.60 -5.48 -15.79
CA GLY A 170 -8.81 -5.52 -14.35
C GLY A 170 -7.91 -6.51 -13.59
N LYS A 171 -6.86 -7.05 -14.24
CA LYS A 171 -5.95 -8.03 -13.61
C LYS A 171 -4.73 -7.41 -12.93
N LEU A 172 -4.51 -6.11 -13.05
CA LEU A 172 -3.36 -5.46 -12.40
C LEU A 172 -3.57 -5.28 -10.90
N LYS A 173 -4.73 -4.78 -10.48
CA LYS A 173 -5.02 -4.58 -9.05
C LYS A 173 -4.99 -5.90 -8.26
N PRO A 174 -5.54 -7.02 -8.76
CA PRO A 174 -5.34 -8.32 -8.13
C PRO A 174 -3.88 -8.77 -8.07
N LEU A 175 -3.08 -8.54 -9.12
CA LEU A 175 -1.64 -8.84 -9.08
C LEU A 175 -0.93 -8.04 -7.98
N ILE A 176 -1.26 -6.75 -7.84
CA ILE A 176 -0.77 -5.90 -6.75
C ILE A 176 -1.17 -6.48 -5.38
N GLN A 177 -2.42 -6.91 -5.22
CA GLN A 177 -2.92 -7.52 -3.98
C GLN A 177 -2.15 -8.81 -3.65
N LEU A 178 -1.87 -9.67 -4.64
CA LEU A 178 -1.05 -10.87 -4.45
C LEU A 178 0.36 -10.52 -3.96
N VAL A 179 1.02 -9.54 -4.58
CA VAL A 179 2.36 -9.09 -4.15
C VAL A 179 2.33 -8.51 -2.74
N LYS A 180 1.29 -7.74 -2.39
CA LYS A 180 1.11 -7.21 -1.02
C LYS A 180 0.81 -8.33 -0.02
N ALA A 181 0.00 -9.33 -0.38
CA ALA A 181 -0.28 -10.49 0.45
C ALA A 181 1.01 -11.25 0.79
N TRP A 182 1.86 -11.52 -0.22
CA TRP A 182 3.20 -12.08 0.00
C TRP A 182 4.01 -11.26 1.01
N LYS A 183 4.03 -9.94 0.85
CA LYS A 183 4.73 -9.03 1.77
C LYS A 183 4.19 -9.18 3.20
N TYR A 184 2.88 -9.21 3.38
CA TYR A 184 2.28 -9.29 4.72
C TYR A 184 2.48 -10.67 5.36
N TYR A 185 2.18 -11.76 4.66
CA TYR A 185 2.29 -13.11 5.18
C TYR A 185 3.72 -13.53 5.51
N ASN A 186 4.70 -12.98 4.79
CA ASN A 186 6.12 -13.23 5.04
C ASN A 186 6.79 -12.12 5.86
N ASP A 187 6.06 -11.13 6.38
CA ASP A 187 6.61 -9.99 7.15
C ASP A 187 7.79 -9.28 6.44
N VAL A 188 7.60 -8.96 5.16
CA VAL A 188 8.65 -8.33 4.35
C VAL A 188 8.62 -6.82 4.59
N PRO A 189 9.75 -6.20 4.98
CA PRO A 189 9.79 -4.78 5.37
C PRO A 189 9.82 -3.82 4.16
N LEU A 190 9.08 -4.12 3.10
CA LEU A 190 8.84 -3.24 1.95
C LEU A 190 7.63 -2.33 2.19
N THR A 191 7.57 -1.16 1.57
CA THR A 191 6.36 -0.32 1.65
C THR A 191 5.33 -0.75 0.62
N SER A 192 4.03 -0.72 0.97
CA SER A 192 2.95 -1.03 0.03
C SER A 192 2.93 -0.08 -1.16
N PHE A 193 3.15 1.22 -0.92
CA PHE A 193 3.24 2.23 -1.98
C PHE A 193 4.35 1.93 -3.00
N TYR A 194 5.52 1.49 -2.54
CA TYR A 194 6.59 1.04 -3.45
C TYR A 194 6.14 -0.14 -4.31
N LEU A 195 5.51 -1.15 -3.71
CA LEU A 195 5.06 -2.35 -4.44
C LEU A 195 3.99 -2.00 -5.47
N GLU A 196 3.01 -1.16 -5.12
CA GLU A 196 1.96 -0.71 -6.03
C GLU A 196 2.54 -0.04 -7.28
N LEU A 197 3.46 0.90 -7.10
CA LEU A 197 4.11 1.57 -8.23
C LEU A 197 5.06 0.64 -9.00
N ARG A 198 5.80 -0.23 -8.30
CA ARG A 198 6.78 -1.13 -8.93
C ARG A 198 6.09 -2.20 -9.79
N VAL A 199 4.99 -2.77 -9.31
CA VAL A 199 4.16 -3.72 -10.09
C VAL A 199 3.49 -3.00 -11.27
N THR A 200 2.96 -1.79 -11.07
CA THR A 200 2.37 -1.01 -12.18
C THR A 200 3.40 -0.66 -13.23
N ARG A 201 4.64 -0.30 -12.82
CA ARG A 201 5.77 -0.06 -13.74
C ARG A 201 6.14 -1.31 -14.55
N TYR A 202 6.18 -2.48 -13.91
CA TYR A 202 6.35 -3.75 -14.62
C TYR A 202 5.25 -3.95 -15.67
N ALA A 203 4.00 -3.68 -15.28
CA ALA A 203 2.83 -3.87 -16.12
C ALA A 203 2.70 -2.85 -17.26
N GLU A 204 3.51 -1.78 -17.31
CA GLU A 204 3.49 -0.78 -18.40
C GLU A 204 3.70 -1.44 -19.77
N SER A 205 4.64 -2.40 -19.86
CA SER A 205 4.99 -3.13 -21.09
C SER A 205 4.15 -4.39 -21.37
N GLU A 206 3.40 -4.87 -20.38
CA GLU A 206 2.60 -6.09 -20.54
C GLU A 206 1.33 -5.84 -21.33
N THR A 207 0.87 -6.84 -22.08
CA THR A 207 -0.40 -6.80 -22.83
C THR A 207 -1.52 -7.59 -22.15
N SER A 208 -1.16 -8.50 -21.25
CA SER A 208 -2.07 -9.34 -20.46
C SER A 208 -1.40 -9.75 -19.16
N ILE A 209 -2.19 -10.09 -18.14
CA ILE A 209 -1.68 -10.65 -16.88
C ILE A 209 -2.18 -12.09 -16.70
N VAL A 210 -1.25 -12.97 -16.36
CA VAL A 210 -1.41 -14.35 -15.94
C VAL A 210 -0.66 -14.51 -14.61
N TYR A 211 -1.39 -14.60 -13.50
CA TYR A 211 -0.86 -14.36 -12.17
C TYR A 211 0.39 -15.16 -11.81
N ASP A 212 0.45 -16.46 -12.12
CA ASP A 212 1.62 -17.29 -11.82
C ASP A 212 2.86 -16.88 -12.63
N ILE A 213 2.67 -16.53 -13.91
CA ILE A 213 3.74 -16.06 -14.80
C ILE A 213 4.25 -14.69 -14.33
N ASP A 214 3.34 -13.76 -14.10
CA ASP A 214 3.69 -12.37 -13.76
C ASP A 214 4.27 -12.26 -12.36
N LEU A 215 3.81 -13.06 -11.39
CA LEU A 215 4.49 -13.17 -10.10
C LEU A 215 5.91 -13.70 -10.27
N TYR A 216 6.12 -14.79 -11.00
CA TYR A 216 7.47 -15.29 -11.25
C TYR A 216 8.39 -14.23 -11.88
N ARG A 217 7.93 -13.59 -12.97
CA ARG A 217 8.71 -12.56 -13.68
C ARG A 217 9.00 -11.34 -12.81
N PHE A 218 8.01 -10.90 -12.04
CA PHE A 218 8.17 -9.77 -11.11
C PHE A 218 9.19 -10.08 -10.01
N PHE A 219 9.12 -11.26 -9.40
CA PHE A 219 10.07 -11.66 -8.35
C PHE A 219 11.46 -11.93 -8.89
N LYS A 220 11.57 -12.46 -10.12
CA LYS A 220 12.84 -12.54 -10.85
C LYS A 220 13.45 -11.16 -11.01
N TYR A 221 12.67 -10.17 -11.46
CA TYR A 221 13.16 -8.79 -11.59
C TYR A 221 13.61 -8.21 -10.25
N LEU A 222 12.85 -8.38 -9.17
CA LEU A 222 13.26 -7.90 -7.85
C LEU A 222 14.55 -8.58 -7.36
N ASN A 223 14.73 -9.87 -7.67
CA ASN A 223 15.94 -10.61 -7.34
C ASN A 223 17.15 -10.12 -8.15
N ASP A 224 17.02 -10.02 -9.47
CA ASP A 224 18.12 -9.73 -10.39
C ASP A 224 18.64 -8.29 -10.23
N TYR A 225 17.78 -7.36 -9.83
CA TYR A 225 18.12 -5.95 -9.66
C TYR A 225 18.15 -5.49 -8.19
N ASP A 226 18.16 -6.45 -7.26
CA ASP A 226 18.17 -6.21 -5.82
C ASP A 226 17.13 -5.15 -5.37
N ILE A 227 15.84 -5.33 -5.66
CA ILE A 227 14.75 -4.42 -5.25
C ILE A 227 15.08 -2.95 -5.60
N PRO A 228 15.15 -2.60 -6.90
CA PRO A 228 15.58 -1.28 -7.31
C PRO A 228 14.56 -0.21 -6.91
N SER A 229 15.03 1.01 -6.61
CA SER A 229 14.13 2.17 -6.35
C SER A 229 13.31 2.53 -7.59
N VAL A 230 12.08 3.00 -7.40
CA VAL A 230 11.21 3.49 -8.48
C VAL A 230 11.36 5.01 -8.58
N ASN A 231 11.62 5.54 -9.77
CA ASN A 231 11.37 6.96 -10.02
C ASN A 231 9.87 7.14 -10.27
N ASP A 232 9.23 8.01 -9.49
CA ASP A 232 7.79 8.29 -9.56
C ASP A 232 7.40 8.55 -11.03
N PRO A 233 6.56 7.68 -11.65
CA PRO A 233 6.14 7.84 -13.04
C PRO A 233 5.49 9.18 -13.33
N LEU A 234 4.95 9.85 -12.30
CA LEU A 234 4.25 11.12 -12.42
C LEU A 234 5.13 12.33 -12.04
N GLY A 235 6.37 12.09 -11.60
CA GLY A 235 7.32 13.16 -11.22
C GLY A 235 6.95 13.93 -9.95
N ILE A 236 6.04 13.39 -9.12
CA ILE A 236 5.48 14.10 -7.96
C ILE A 236 6.38 13.94 -6.73
N THR A 237 6.64 12.69 -6.35
CA THR A 237 7.34 12.33 -5.11
C THR A 237 8.86 12.22 -5.31
N GLY A 238 9.31 12.11 -6.57
CA GLY A 238 10.70 11.85 -6.92
C GLY A 238 11.08 10.38 -6.81
N ARG A 239 12.19 10.06 -6.14
CA ARG A 239 12.70 8.68 -6.02
C ARG A 239 12.07 7.98 -4.81
N ILE A 240 11.52 6.79 -5.04
CA ILE A 240 10.80 5.99 -4.04
C ILE A 240 11.58 4.71 -3.77
N THR A 241 12.02 4.53 -2.52
CA THR A 241 12.71 3.33 -2.05
C THR A 241 11.71 2.31 -1.49
N GLY A 242 12.06 1.03 -1.57
CA GLY A 242 11.24 -0.04 -0.98
C GLY A 242 11.28 -0.05 0.55
N THR A 243 12.39 0.38 1.15
CA THR A 243 12.62 0.34 2.60
C THR A 243 13.15 1.69 3.11
N SER A 244 13.01 1.93 4.41
CA SER A 244 13.48 3.15 5.07
C SER A 244 14.93 3.07 5.58
N THR A 245 15.51 1.87 5.70
CA THR A 245 16.87 1.66 6.21
C THR A 245 17.59 0.55 5.43
N SER A 246 18.93 0.54 5.49
CA SER A 246 19.78 -0.53 4.95
C SER A 246 19.49 -1.89 5.58
N LEU A 247 19.32 -1.95 6.91
CA LEU A 247 18.99 -3.20 7.60
C LEU A 247 17.68 -3.80 7.10
N LYS A 248 16.61 -2.99 6.98
CA LYS A 248 15.34 -3.43 6.40
C LYS A 248 15.53 -3.89 4.95
N ARG A 249 16.40 -3.21 4.20
CA ARG A 249 16.70 -3.57 2.82
C ARG A 249 17.34 -4.95 2.71
N GLU A 250 18.33 -5.25 3.55
CA GLU A 250 18.98 -6.56 3.61
C GLU A 250 17.99 -7.67 3.96
N THR A 251 17.13 -7.43 4.97
CA THR A 251 16.05 -8.36 5.32
C THR A 251 15.10 -8.58 4.14
N ALA A 252 14.66 -7.51 3.45
CA ALA A 252 13.78 -7.63 2.29
C ALA A 252 14.44 -8.42 1.15
N LEU A 253 15.72 -8.17 0.87
CA LEU A 253 16.49 -8.88 -0.17
C LEU A 253 16.61 -10.38 0.13
N SER A 254 16.89 -10.73 1.39
CA SER A 254 16.96 -12.13 1.81
C SER A 254 15.63 -12.85 1.55
N LYS A 255 14.51 -12.23 1.93
CA LYS A 255 13.16 -12.79 1.69
C LYS A 255 12.83 -12.89 0.19
N VAL A 256 13.08 -11.84 -0.60
CA VAL A 256 12.90 -11.87 -2.07
C VAL A 256 13.69 -13.02 -2.70
N ARG A 257 14.95 -13.23 -2.33
CA ARG A 257 15.80 -14.31 -2.88
C ARG A 257 15.25 -15.70 -2.54
N ALA A 258 14.76 -15.89 -1.31
CA ALA A 258 14.16 -17.15 -0.90
C ALA A 258 12.85 -17.43 -1.65
N ASP A 259 11.99 -16.42 -1.78
CA ASP A 259 10.66 -16.56 -2.37
C ASP A 259 10.70 -16.57 -3.90
N PHE A 260 11.67 -15.91 -4.51
CA PHE A 260 11.96 -16.05 -5.94
C PHE A 260 12.22 -17.52 -6.31
N LYS A 261 13.01 -18.26 -5.52
CA LYS A 261 13.25 -19.70 -5.76
C LYS A 261 11.96 -20.52 -5.70
N ARG A 262 11.03 -20.16 -4.82
CA ARG A 262 9.71 -20.83 -4.74
C ARG A 262 8.87 -20.53 -5.98
N ALA A 263 8.82 -19.26 -6.39
CA ALA A 263 8.11 -18.85 -7.61
C ALA A 263 8.72 -19.49 -8.87
N GLU A 264 10.04 -19.62 -8.96
CA GLU A 264 10.74 -20.28 -10.06
C GLU A 264 10.43 -21.79 -10.12
N ALA A 265 10.43 -22.47 -8.97
CA ALA A 265 10.05 -23.87 -8.89
C ALA A 265 8.57 -24.07 -9.28
N ALA A 266 7.67 -23.19 -8.82
CA ALA A 266 6.26 -23.22 -9.19
C ALA A 266 6.08 -23.02 -10.71
N TYR A 267 6.76 -22.02 -11.28
CA TYR A 267 6.71 -21.71 -12.70
C TYR A 267 7.21 -22.87 -13.57
N THR A 268 8.29 -23.54 -13.16
CA THR A 268 8.86 -24.69 -13.87
C THR A 268 7.91 -25.89 -13.84
N ALA A 269 7.23 -26.13 -12.71
CA ALA A 269 6.32 -27.26 -12.53
C ALA A 269 4.94 -27.07 -13.19
N ARG A 270 4.57 -25.84 -13.60
CA ARG A 270 3.19 -25.47 -14.02
C ARG A 270 2.52 -26.39 -15.03
N SER A 271 3.29 -26.99 -15.94
CA SER A 271 2.77 -27.83 -17.03
C SER A 271 3.02 -29.33 -16.82
N SER A 272 3.97 -29.69 -15.96
CA SER A 272 4.41 -31.08 -15.77
C SER A 272 3.93 -31.69 -14.44
N ASP A 273 3.84 -30.88 -13.40
CA ASP A 273 3.49 -31.32 -12.05
C ASP A 273 2.71 -30.21 -11.33
N LEU A 274 1.38 -30.29 -11.48
CA LEU A 274 0.49 -29.26 -10.98
C LEU A 274 0.35 -29.32 -9.45
N ASP A 275 0.55 -30.48 -8.83
CA ASP A 275 0.52 -30.61 -7.37
C ASP A 275 1.75 -29.93 -6.74
N LEU A 276 2.94 -30.17 -7.31
CA LEU A 276 4.16 -29.46 -6.93
C LEU A 276 4.03 -27.95 -7.17
N CYS A 277 3.43 -27.52 -8.28
CA CYS A 277 3.19 -26.11 -8.55
C CYS A 277 2.36 -25.45 -7.45
N PHE A 278 1.26 -26.08 -7.02
CA PHE A 278 0.43 -25.61 -5.92
C PHE A 278 1.17 -25.61 -4.59
N GLU A 279 1.95 -26.64 -4.29
CA GLU A 279 2.79 -26.71 -3.09
C GLU A 279 3.74 -25.50 -3.02
N LYS A 280 4.41 -25.16 -4.13
CA LYS A 280 5.37 -24.05 -4.18
C LYS A 280 4.69 -22.69 -4.06
N TRP A 281 3.53 -22.48 -4.67
CA TRP A 281 2.74 -21.26 -4.42
C TRP A 281 2.25 -21.18 -2.98
N ASN A 282 1.89 -22.30 -2.36
CA ASN A 282 1.51 -22.33 -0.96
C ASN A 282 2.68 -21.93 -0.05
N MET A 283 3.88 -22.48 -0.26
CA MET A 283 5.08 -22.06 0.47
C MET A 283 5.46 -20.59 0.22
N PHE A 284 5.19 -20.07 -0.99
CA PHE A 284 5.43 -18.67 -1.34
C PHE A 284 4.54 -17.72 -0.54
N PHE A 285 3.25 -18.07 -0.37
CA PHE A 285 2.29 -17.31 0.42
C PHE A 285 2.21 -17.75 1.89
N ASN A 286 3.29 -18.35 2.43
CA ASN A 286 3.38 -18.79 3.82
C ASN A 286 2.19 -19.67 4.26
N TYR A 287 1.81 -20.61 3.41
CA TYR A 287 0.75 -21.60 3.61
C TYR A 287 -0.69 -21.06 3.62
N GLU A 288 -0.89 -19.82 3.15
CA GLU A 288 -2.21 -19.19 3.01
C GLU A 288 -2.85 -19.40 1.63
N PHE A 289 -2.15 -20.05 0.69
CA PHE A 289 -2.67 -20.30 -0.65
C PHE A 289 -3.69 -21.46 -0.63
N PRO A 290 -4.75 -21.43 -1.44
CA PRO A 290 -5.74 -22.49 -1.47
C PRO A 290 -5.15 -23.86 -1.76
N SER A 291 -5.62 -24.87 -1.03
CA SER A 291 -5.30 -26.25 -1.33
C SER A 291 -5.88 -26.68 -2.67
N ARG A 292 -5.07 -27.43 -3.40
CA ARG A 292 -5.48 -28.15 -4.59
C ARG A 292 -6.42 -29.28 -4.24
#